data_AF-A0AAU8LF95-F1
#
_entry.id   AF-A0AAU8LF95-F1
#
_cell.length_a   1.000
_cell.length_b   1.000
_cell.length_c   1.000
_cell.angle_alpha   90.00
_cell.angle_beta   90.00
_cell.angle_gamma   90.00
#
_symmetry.space_group_name_H-M   'P 1'
#
loop_
_entity.id
_entity.type
_entity.pdbx_description
1 polymer ?
#
loop_
_entity_poly.entity_id
_entity_poly.type
_entity_poly.pdbx_seq_one_letter_code
_entity_poly.pdbx_strand_id
1 'polypeptide(L)'
;MSAEELMLWMAYNRESPISDVRGDVQASIIAAAAFQSQGAKVSALDVLPQWSASHVSPSTEEQETLEGEQLFKAFLKNASECS
;
A
#
# COMPACT_ATOMS: atom_id res chain seq x y z
N MET A 1 25.98 0.28 13.40
CA MET A 1 24.54 0.42 13.15
C MET A 1 23.92 0.96 14.41
N SER A 2 23.45 2.20 14.38
CA SER A 2 22.72 2.83 15.48
C SER A 2 21.25 2.38 15.48
N ALA A 3 20.55 2.55 16.60
CA ALA A 3 19.13 2.24 16.69
C ALA A 3 18.28 3.11 15.73
N GLU A 4 18.68 4.37 15.51
CA GLU A 4 18.00 5.25 14.56
C GLU A 4 18.13 4.78 13.12
N GLU A 5 19.32 4.33 12.72
CA GLU A 5 19.55 3.76 11.38
C GLU A 5 18.65 2.55 11.17
N LEU A 6 18.55 1.65 12.16
CA LEU A 6 17.69 0.48 12.09
C LEU A 6 16.20 0.86 11.95
N MET A 7 15.74 1.86 12.68
CA MET A 7 14.36 2.37 12.59
C MET A 7 14.07 2.99 11.22
N LEU A 8 15.04 3.71 10.63
CA LEU A 8 14.92 4.26 9.28
C LEU A 8 14.80 3.14 8.23
N TRP A 9 15.64 2.11 8.31
CA TRP A 9 15.57 0.96 7.41
C TRP A 9 14.25 0.18 7.56
N MET A 10 13.72 0.07 8.79
CA MET A 10 12.40 -0.51 9.02
C MET A 10 11.27 0.33 8.41
N ALA A 11 11.34 1.65 8.51
CA ALA A 11 10.37 2.55 7.90
C ALA A 11 10.42 2.49 6.36
N TYR A 12 11.62 2.44 5.78
CA TYR A 12 11.82 2.31 4.33
C TYR A 12 11.28 0.97 3.78
N ASN A 13 11.50 -0.13 4.50
CA ASN A 13 11.01 -1.46 4.11
C ASN A 13 9.51 -1.68 4.40
N ARG A 14 8.81 -0.71 4.98
CA ARG A 14 7.40 -0.87 5.37
C ARG A 14 6.46 -0.95 4.15
N GLU A 15 6.85 -0.38 3.02
CA GLU A 15 6.01 -0.32 1.81
C GLU A 15 6.26 -1.50 0.86
N SER A 16 7.51 -1.95 0.76
CA SER A 16 7.85 -3.24 0.16
C SER A 16 8.90 -3.91 1.04
N PRO A 17 8.56 -5.02 1.73
CA PRO A 17 9.52 -5.74 2.57
C PRO A 17 10.55 -6.41 1.66
N ILE A 18 11.68 -5.73 1.42
CA ILE A 18 12.88 -6.25 0.75
C ILE A 18 12.72 -6.69 -0.72
N SER A 19 11.51 -6.92 -1.22
CA SER A 19 11.29 -7.45 -2.55
C SER A 19 11.25 -6.35 -3.61
N ASP A 20 12.08 -6.50 -4.64
CA ASP A 20 11.97 -5.75 -5.90
C ASP A 20 10.72 -6.26 -6.65
N VAL A 21 9.99 -5.35 -7.30
CA VAL A 21 8.80 -5.64 -8.10
C VAL A 21 9.06 -6.79 -9.09
N ARG A 22 10.27 -6.87 -9.65
CA ARG A 22 10.65 -7.97 -10.55
C ARG A 22 10.68 -9.34 -9.85
N GLY A 23 11.18 -9.38 -8.61
CA GLY A 23 11.19 -10.59 -7.80
C GLY A 23 9.78 -11.07 -7.47
N ASP A 24 8.88 -10.14 -7.18
CA ASP A 24 7.47 -10.44 -6.91
C ASP A 24 6.75 -11.05 -8.10
N VAL A 25 6.97 -10.48 -9.30
CA VAL A 25 6.41 -11.01 -10.54
C VAL A 25 6.93 -12.43 -10.80
N GLN A 26 8.23 -12.67 -10.60
CA GLN A 26 8.81 -13.99 -10.79
C GLN A 26 8.24 -15.01 -9.79
N ALA A 27 8.15 -14.65 -8.51
CA ALA A 27 7.59 -15.51 -7.47
C ALA A 27 6.12 -15.86 -7.77
N SER A 28 5.34 -14.87 -8.20
CA SER A 28 3.97 -15.02 -8.66
C SER A 28 3.83 -16.00 -9.83
N ILE A 29 4.69 -15.89 -10.86
CA ILE A 29 4.70 -16.81 -12.00
C ILE A 29 4.98 -18.25 -11.55
N ILE A 30 5.97 -18.45 -10.67
CA ILE A 30 6.32 -19.79 -10.15
C ILE A 30 5.17 -20.38 -9.34
N ALA A 31 4.55 -19.59 -8.47
CA ALA A 31 3.40 -20.03 -7.67
C ALA A 31 2.21 -20.40 -8.56
N ALA A 32 1.89 -19.56 -9.55
CA ALA A 32 0.82 -19.85 -10.50
C ALA A 32 1.09 -21.13 -11.30
N ALA A 33 2.33 -21.36 -11.76
CA ALA A 33 2.71 -22.61 -12.44
C ALA A 33 2.52 -23.84 -11.54
N ALA A 34 2.85 -23.73 -10.25
CA ALA A 34 2.65 -24.81 -9.28
C ALA A 34 1.16 -25.09 -8.99
N PHE A 35 0.29 -24.08 -9.04
CA PHE A 35 -1.16 -24.27 -8.95
C PHE A 35 -1.75 -24.84 -10.24
N GLN A 36 -1.28 -24.37 -11.39
CA GLN A 36 -1.71 -24.86 -12.70
C GLN A 36 -1.34 -26.33 -12.93
N SER A 37 -0.17 -26.78 -12.44
CA SER A 37 0.22 -28.19 -12.53
C SER A 37 -0.70 -29.13 -11.74
N GLN A 38 -1.41 -28.60 -10.74
CA GLN A 38 -2.43 -29.32 -9.96
C GLN A 38 -3.84 -29.21 -10.59
N GLY A 39 -3.96 -28.58 -11.76
CA GLY A 39 -5.23 -28.40 -12.48
C GLY A 39 -6.02 -27.16 -12.06
N ALA A 40 -5.48 -26.28 -11.21
CA ALA A 40 -6.14 -25.04 -10.83
C ALA A 40 -5.98 -23.96 -11.92
N LYS A 41 -7.07 -23.24 -12.24
CA LYS A 41 -7.06 -22.12 -13.20
C LYS A 41 -6.72 -20.82 -12.47
N VAL A 42 -5.44 -20.62 -12.18
CA VAL A 42 -4.93 -19.44 -11.46
C VAL A 42 -3.98 -18.67 -12.37
N SER A 43 -4.19 -17.37 -12.51
CA SER A 43 -3.28 -16.46 -13.21
C SER A 43 -2.14 -16.02 -12.29
N ALA A 44 -1.00 -15.64 -12.84
CA ALA A 44 0.08 -15.03 -12.07
C ALA A 44 -0.41 -13.80 -11.28
N LEU A 45 -1.23 -12.96 -11.89
CA LEU A 45 -1.79 -11.76 -11.25
C LEU A 45 -2.61 -12.08 -9.98
N ASP A 46 -3.27 -13.23 -9.93
CA ASP A 46 -4.10 -13.63 -8.78
C ASP A 46 -3.26 -14.00 -7.56
N VAL A 47 -1.98 -14.32 -7.75
CA VAL A 47 -1.02 -14.74 -6.71
C VAL A 47 0.09 -13.70 -6.54
N LEU A 48 -0.03 -12.53 -7.16
CA LEU A 48 0.95 -11.45 -7.00
C LEU A 48 0.86 -10.90 -5.57
N PRO A 49 1.98 -10.88 -4.81
CA PRO A 49 1.95 -10.39 -3.44
C PRO A 49 1.63 -8.90 -3.41
N GLN A 50 0.67 -8.55 -2.56
CA GLN A 50 0.27 -7.17 -2.29
C GLN A 50 0.86 -6.78 -0.94
N TRP A 51 2.06 -6.17 -0.98
CA TRP A 51 2.86 -5.90 0.22
C TRP A 51 2.31 -4.77 1.08
N SER A 52 1.87 -3.69 0.43
CA SER A 52 0.99 -2.73 1.05
C SER A 52 -0.45 -3.21 0.85
N ALA A 53 -1.24 -3.19 1.93
CA ALA A 53 -2.67 -3.20 1.75
C ALA A 53 -3.00 -1.93 0.97
N SER A 54 -3.18 -2.06 -0.35
CA SER A 54 -3.95 -1.07 -1.08
C SER A 54 -5.36 -1.17 -0.51
N HIS A 55 -5.60 -0.42 0.56
CA HIS A 55 -6.87 -0.30 1.23
C HIS A 55 -7.78 0.56 0.35
N VAL A 56 -7.92 0.20 -0.92
CA VAL A 56 -8.95 0.73 -1.80
C VAL A 56 -10.21 -0.04 -1.46
N SER A 57 -10.75 0.24 -0.28
CA SER A 57 -12.20 0.17 -0.11
C SER A 57 -12.77 1.25 -1.05
N PRO A 58 -13.71 0.92 -1.94
CA PRO A 58 -14.28 1.87 -2.90
C PRO A 58 -15.00 3.07 -2.25
N SER A 59 -15.11 3.10 -0.91
CA SER A 59 -15.63 4.22 -0.13
C SER A 59 -14.57 5.26 0.29
N THR A 60 -13.28 4.94 0.20
CA THR A 60 -12.23 5.67 0.93
C THR A 60 -11.74 6.93 0.23
N GLU A 61 -11.62 6.94 -1.10
CA GLU A 61 -11.14 8.15 -1.82
C GLU A 61 -12.13 9.33 -1.69
N GLU A 62 -13.44 9.05 -1.81
CA GLU A 62 -14.48 10.05 -1.61
C GLU A 62 -14.57 10.50 -0.14
N GLN A 63 -14.34 9.60 0.82
CA GLN A 63 -14.34 9.96 2.25
C GLN A 63 -13.11 10.79 2.64
N GLU A 64 -11.91 10.41 2.18
CA GLU A 64 -10.67 11.13 2.45
C GLU A 64 -10.67 12.53 1.82
N THR A 65 -11.25 12.68 0.63
CA THR A 65 -11.41 14.00 -0.01
C THR A 65 -12.40 14.89 0.75
N LEU A 66 -13.54 14.34 1.19
CA LEU A 66 -14.52 15.06 1.99
C LEU A 66 -13.99 15.45 3.38
N GLU A 67 -13.20 14.59 4.00
CA GLU A 67 -12.52 14.88 5.28
C GLU A 67 -11.45 15.95 5.12
N GLY A 68 -10.64 15.88 4.05
CA GLY A 68 -9.64 16.90 3.72
C GLY A 68 -10.27 18.27 3.47
N GLU A 69 -11.38 18.34 2.74
CA GLU A 69 -12.11 19.59 2.51
C GLU A 69 -12.67 20.20 3.81
N GLN A 70 -13.20 19.37 4.72
CA GLN A 70 -13.74 19.84 5.99
C GLN A 70 -12.65 20.39 6.90
N LEU A 71 -11.50 19.72 6.99
CA LEU A 71 -10.36 20.20 7.76
C LEU A 71 -9.81 21.51 7.21
N PHE A 72 -9.72 21.65 5.89
CA PHE A 72 -9.28 22.89 5.25
C PHE A 72 -10.25 24.05 5.52
N LYS A 73 -11.56 23.82 5.42
CA LYS A 73 -12.57 24.83 5.76
C LYS A 73 -12.52 25.24 7.24
N ALA A 74 -12.32 24.28 8.16
CA ALA A 74 -12.17 24.56 9.57
C ALA A 74 -10.91 25.41 9.87
N PHE A 75 -9.80 25.13 9.19
CA PHE A 75 -8.58 25.92 9.29
C PHE A 75 -8.80 27.37 8.84
N LEU A 76 -9.44 27.58 7.68
CA LEU A 76 -9.72 28.92 7.17
C LEU A 76 -10.66 29.71 8.11
N LYS A 77 -11.65 29.04 8.70
CA LYS A 77 -12.57 29.64 9.66
C LYS A 77 -11.82 30.11 10.91
N ASN A 78 -10.99 29.25 11.50
CA ASN A 78 -10.16 29.62 12.66
C ASN A 78 -9.17 30.74 12.34
N ALA A 79 -8.61 30.76 11.11
CA ALA A 79 -7.72 31.83 10.66
C ALA A 79 -8.46 33.17 10.49
N SER A 80 -9.74 33.14 10.08
CA SER A 80 -10.56 34.34 9.95
C SER A 80 -11.07 34.90 11.29
N GLU A 81 -11.18 34.04 12.31
CA GLU A 81 -11.62 34.42 13.66
C GLU A 81 -10.49 34.97 14.55
N CYS A 82 -9.23 34.88 14.08
CA CYS A 82 -8.03 35.35 14.80
C CYS A 82 -7.56 36.76 14.38
N SER A 83 -8.42 37.54 13.70
CA SER A 83 -8.22 38.97 13.39
C SER A 83 -9.31 39.82 14.04
#